data_AF-A0A2K4ZPH2-F1
#
_entry.id   AF-A0A2K4ZPH2-F1
#
_cell.length_a   1.000
_cell.length_b   1.000
_cell.length_c   1.000
_cell.angle_alpha   90.00
_cell.angle_beta   90.00
_cell.angle_gamma   90.00
#
_symmetry.space_group_name_H-M   'P 1'
#
loop_
_entity.id
_entity.type
_entity.pdbx_description
1 polymer ?
#
loop_
_entity_poly.entity_id
_entity_poly.type
_entity_poly.pdbx_seq_one_letter_code
_entity_poly.pdbx_strand_id
1 'polypeptide(L)' 'MEKPILSPDFTIEDIHKLREYNYYMTKDMSPEERRSYYNERGWAFQREIEEARLQEVQI' A
#
# COMPACT_ATOMS: atom_id res chain seq x y z
N MET A 1 9.83 12.29 0.29
CA MET A 1 8.56 12.93 0.69
C MET A 1 8.13 12.30 2.01
N GLU A 2 7.55 13.05 2.93
CA GLU A 2 7.01 12.49 4.17
C GLU A 2 5.78 11.63 3.91
N LYS A 3 5.54 10.64 4.77
CA LYS A 3 4.36 9.78 4.68
C LYS A 3 3.10 10.64 4.91
N PRO A 4 2.09 10.59 4.02
CA PRO A 4 0.92 11.44 4.14
C PRO A 4 0.06 11.05 5.36
N ILE A 5 -0.45 12.07 6.03
CA ILE A 5 -1.50 11.92 7.04
C ILE A 5 -2.84 11.89 6.30
N LEU A 6 -3.56 10.77 6.46
CA LEU A 6 -4.85 10.53 5.81
C LEU A 6 -5.99 10.90 6.75
N SER A 7 -7.07 11.44 6.19
CA SER A 7 -8.31 11.68 6.94
C SER A 7 -8.90 10.37 7.46
N PRO A 8 -9.48 10.34 8.68
CA PRO A 8 -10.31 9.22 9.15
C PRO A 8 -11.49 8.91 8.22
N ASP A 9 -12.05 9.93 7.55
CA ASP A 9 -13.19 9.78 6.63
C ASP A 9 -12.78 9.41 5.20
N PHE A 10 -11.47 9.26 4.94
CA PHE A 10 -10.85 8.95 3.65
C PHE A 10 -11.52 9.62 2.43
N THR A 11 -10.96 10.75 2.01
CA THR A 11 -11.50 11.62 0.97
C THR A 11 -10.76 11.49 -0.36
N ILE A 12 -11.28 12.14 -1.40
CA ILE A 12 -10.59 12.26 -2.70
C ILE A 12 -9.19 12.88 -2.55
N GLU A 13 -9.03 13.83 -1.63
CA GLU A 13 -7.74 14.45 -1.35
C GLU A 13 -6.72 13.44 -0.81
N ASP A 14 -7.17 12.46 -0.02
CA ASP A 14 -6.30 11.40 0.51
C ASP A 14 -5.81 10.48 -0.61
N ILE A 15 -6.61 10.25 -1.65
CA ILE A 15 -6.18 9.54 -2.86
C ILE A 15 -5.07 10.33 -3.57
N HIS A 16 -5.22 11.65 -3.70
CA HIS A 16 -4.21 12.51 -4.32
C HIS A 16 -2.89 12.49 -3.55
N LYS A 17 -2.93 12.66 -2.22
CA LYS A 17 -1.76 12.57 -1.34
C LYS A 17 -1.04 11.23 -1.47
N LEU A 18 -1.78 10.12 -1.51
CA LEU A 18 -1.20 8.79 -1.68
C LEU A 18 -0.54 8.61 -3.06
N ARG A 19 -1.19 9.07 -4.12
CA ARG A 19 -0.63 9.02 -5.49
C ARG A 19 0.65 9.84 -5.59
N GLU A 20 0.65 11.04 -5.03
CA GLU A 20 1.82 11.90 -5.01
C GLU A 20 2.96 11.25 -4.23
N TYR A 21 2.67 10.77 -3.02
CA TYR A 21 3.65 10.05 -2.20
C TYR A 21 4.26 8.87 -2.95
N ASN A 22 3.42 8.00 -3.52
CA ASN A 22 3.90 6.83 -4.27
C ASN A 22 4.71 7.21 -5.51
N TYR A 23 4.36 8.30 -6.20
CA TYR A 23 5.18 8.83 -7.29
C TYR A 23 6.57 9.18 -6.80
N TYR A 24 6.71 10.01 -5.75
CA TYR A 24 8.03 10.39 -5.25
C TYR A 24 8.82 9.23 -4.64
N MET A 25 8.14 8.22 -4.09
CA MET A 25 8.82 7.03 -3.58
C MET A 25 9.38 6.14 -4.69
N THR A 26 8.83 6.19 -5.91
CA THR A 26 9.18 5.26 -6.99
C THR A 26 9.69 5.91 -8.27
N LYS A 27 9.71 7.25 -8.36
CA LYS A 27 10.02 8.00 -9.59
C LYS A 27 11.43 7.75 -10.13
N ASP A 28 12.38 7.48 -9.25
CA ASP A 28 13.80 7.28 -9.61
C ASP A 28 14.16 5.79 -9.71
N MET A 29 13.19 4.89 -9.47
CA MET A 29 13.39 3.45 -9.57
C MET A 29 13.37 3.00 -11.04
N SER A 30 14.16 1.99 -11.36
CA SER A 30 13.99 1.27 -12.61
C SER A 30 12.62 0.58 -12.68
N PRO A 31 12.14 0.23 -13.89
CA PRO A 31 10.89 -0.51 -14.03
C PRO A 31 10.85 -1.84 -13.26
N GLU A 32 11.99 -2.50 -13.09
CA GLU A 32 12.11 -3.77 -12.36
C GLU A 32 11.99 -3.56 -10.86
N GLU A 33 12.76 -2.63 -10.29
CA GLU A 33 12.67 -2.26 -8.88
C GLU A 33 11.27 -1.79 -8.50
N ARG A 34 10.65 -0.97 -9.36
CA ARG A 34 9.28 -0.50 -9.13
C ARG A 34 8.26 -1.64 -9.15
N ARG A 35 8.42 -2.64 -10.02
CA ARG A 35 7.56 -3.84 -10.03
C ARG A 35 7.73 -4.66 -8.75
N SER A 36 8.97 -4.91 -8.35
CA SER A 36 9.27 -5.64 -7.10
C SER A 36 8.70 -4.93 -5.88
N TYR A 37 8.86 -3.60 -5.80
CA TYR A 37 8.33 -2.76 -4.73
C TYR A 37 6.82 -2.95 -4.50
N TYR A 38 6.02 -3.03 -5.57
CA TYR A 38 4.58 -3.25 -5.44
C TYR A 38 4.23 -4.72 -5.15
N ASN A 39 4.93 -5.68 -5.77
CA ASN A 39 4.64 -7.10 -5.62
C ASN A 39 4.93 -7.62 -4.21
N GLU A 40 6.07 -7.26 -3.63
CA GLU A 40 6.45 -7.71 -2.29
C GLU A 40 5.47 -7.22 -1.22
N ARG A 41 5.04 -5.96 -1.32
CA ARG A 41 4.04 -5.38 -0.43
C ARG A 41 2.65 -6.00 -0.64
N GLY A 42 2.29 -6.28 -1.89
CA GLY A 42 1.05 -6.97 -2.23
C GLY A 42 0.96 -8.36 -1.61
N TRP A 43 2.04 -9.15 -1.70
CA TRP A 43 2.10 -10.49 -1.10
C TRP A 43 2.08 -10.46 0.43
N ALA A 44 2.76 -9.50 1.06
CA ALA A 44 2.70 -9.34 2.51
C ALA A 44 1.27 -9.09 2.99
N PHE A 45 0.57 -8.15 2.35
CA PHE A 45 -0.81 -7.82 2.70
C PHE A 45 -1.79 -8.97 2.40
N GLN A 46 -1.59 -9.70 1.30
CA GLN A 46 -2.41 -10.87 0.98
C GLN A 46 -2.29 -11.96 2.06
N ARG A 47 -1.09 -12.17 2.61
CA ARG A 47 -0.90 -13.10 3.74
C ARG A 47 -1.66 -12.64 4.98
N GLU A 48 -1.60 -11.35 5.32
CA GLU A 48 -2.33 -10.79 6.48
C GLU A 48 -3.85 -10.99 6.34
N ILE A 49 -4.42 -10.76 5.14
CA ILE A 49 -5.84 -11.02 4.88
C ILE A 49 -6.19 -12.49 5.05
N GLU A 50 -5.38 -13.38 4.50
CA GLU A 50 -5.64 -14.82 4.56
C GLU A 50 -5.54 -15.35 6.00
N GLU A 51 -4.56 -14.86 6.77
CA GLU A 51 -4.43 -15.16 8.20
C GLU A 51 -5.65 -14.68 9.01
N ALA A 52 -6.10 -13.45 8.78
CA ALA A 52 -7.30 -12.91 9.43
C ALA A 52 -8.55 -13.74 9.08
N ARG A 53 -8.72 -14.12 7.81
CA ARG A 53 -9.82 -14.95 7.34
C ARG A 53 -9.82 -16.34 8.00
N LEU A 54 -8.65 -16.95 8.20
CA LEU A 54 -8.54 -18.24 8.87
C LEU A 54 -8.88 -18.17 10.36
N GLN A 55 -8.55 -17.05 11.02
CA GLN A 55 -8.91 -16.82 12.43
C GLN A 55 -10.42 -16.64 12.62
N GLU A 56 -11.12 -15.96 11.70
CA GLU A 56 -12.59 -15.83 11.76
C GLU A 56 -13.33 -17.17 11.61
N VAL A 57 -12.77 -18.13 10.88
CA VAL A 57 -13.37 -19.46 10.65
C VAL A 57 -13.17 -20.41 11.84
N GLN A 58 -12.23 -20.11 12.74
CA GLN A 58 -11.91 -20.92 13.93
C GLN A 58 -12.67 -20.48 15.21
N ILE A 59 -13.52 -19.45 15.13
CA ILE A 59 -14.34 -18.94 16.24
C ILE A 59 -15.78 -19.45 16.13
#